data_AF-A0A2T2TW86-F1
#
_entry.id   AF-A0A2T2TW86-F1
#
_cell.length_a   1.000
_cell.length_b   1.000
_cell.length_c   1.000
_cell.angle_alpha   90.00
_cell.angle_beta   90.00
_cell.angle_gamma   90.00
#
_symmetry.space_group_name_H-M   'P 1'
#
loop_
_entity.id
_entity.type
_entity.pdbx_description
1 polymer ?
#
loop_
_entity_poly.entity_id
_entity_poly.type
_entity_poly.pdbx_seq_one_letter_code
_entity_poly.pdbx_strand_id
1 'polypeptide(L)'
;NELVERARENGYAQTLLGRRRYLPNIDASNSNQRSAAERVAVNMPIQGTQADMIKIAMNRIRERLDAEDWTSEMLLQVHDELVFELPPAELEEVRSMVEHEMRDALPLEDVPVVVDVDTGKNWLEAH
;
A
#
# COMPACT_ATOMS: atom_id res chain seq x y z
N ASN A 1 -11.26 -22.38 -4.72
CA ASN A 1 -10.83 -21.03 -4.26
C ASN A 1 -10.39 -20.33 -5.53
N GLU A 2 -11.19 -19.38 -6.01
CA GLU A 2 -11.05 -18.77 -7.33
C GLU A 2 -9.65 -18.18 -7.57
N LEU A 3 -9.01 -17.58 -6.56
CA LEU A 3 -7.66 -17.01 -6.68
C LEU A 3 -6.60 -18.09 -6.94
N VAL A 4 -6.72 -19.24 -6.30
CA VAL A 4 -5.81 -20.37 -6.50
C VAL A 4 -6.02 -21.01 -7.88
N GLU A 5 -7.27 -21.15 -8.30
CA GLU A 5 -7.63 -21.68 -9.62
C GLU A 5 -7.06 -20.78 -10.74
N ARG A 6 -7.29 -19.46 -10.65
CA ARG A 6 -6.72 -18.49 -11.58
C ARG A 6 -5.18 -18.49 -11.56
N ALA A 7 -4.56 -18.67 -10.40
CA ALA A 7 -3.11 -18.74 -10.29
C ALA A 7 -2.53 -20.00 -10.94
N ARG A 8 -3.24 -21.14 -10.90
CA ARG A 8 -2.84 -22.37 -11.63
C ARG A 8 -2.97 -22.19 -13.13
N GLU A 9 -4.08 -21.60 -13.59
CA GLU A 9 -4.31 -21.36 -15.02
C GLU A 9 -3.28 -20.40 -15.62
N ASN A 10 -2.96 -19.32 -14.91
CA ASN A 10 -2.08 -18.26 -15.42
C ASN A 10 -0.60 -18.43 -15.03
N GLY A 11 -0.29 -19.27 -14.04
CA GLY A 11 1.05 -19.42 -13.46
C GLY A 11 1.51 -18.26 -12.56
N TYR A 12 0.62 -17.32 -12.23
CA TYR A 12 0.93 -16.17 -11.37
C TYR A 12 -0.30 -15.65 -10.62
N ALA A 13 -0.06 -14.94 -9.52
CA ALA A 13 -1.03 -14.06 -8.87
C ALA A 13 -0.80 -12.60 -9.30
N GLN A 14 -1.84 -11.77 -9.30
CA GLN A 14 -1.74 -10.36 -9.69
C GLN A 14 -2.49 -9.42 -8.75
N THR A 15 -2.02 -8.18 -8.64
CA THR A 15 -2.72 -7.08 -7.96
C THR A 15 -3.82 -6.48 -8.85
N LEU A 16 -4.64 -5.58 -8.29
CA LEU A 16 -5.65 -4.84 -9.08
C LEU A 16 -5.04 -4.02 -10.22
N LEU A 17 -3.81 -3.50 -10.04
CA LEU A 17 -3.07 -2.76 -11.07
C LEU A 17 -2.24 -3.66 -12.00
N GLY A 18 -2.38 -4.98 -11.88
CA GLY A 18 -1.76 -5.93 -12.80
C GLY A 18 -0.31 -6.29 -12.50
N ARG A 19 0.27 -5.86 -11.36
CA ARG A 19 1.59 -6.32 -10.93
C ARG A 19 1.54 -7.81 -10.62
N ARG A 20 2.48 -8.60 -11.13
CA ARG A 20 2.45 -10.07 -11.08
C ARG A 20 3.49 -10.66 -10.13
N ARG A 21 3.13 -11.77 -9.49
CA ARG A 21 4.05 -12.69 -8.81
C ARG A 21 3.88 -14.09 -9.37
N TYR A 22 4.91 -14.58 -10.05
CA TYR A 22 4.92 -15.92 -10.62
C TYR A 22 5.03 -16.99 -9.55
N LEU A 23 4.30 -18.09 -9.73
CA LEU A 23 4.15 -19.17 -8.76
C LEU A 23 4.54 -20.51 -9.40
N PRO A 24 5.84 -20.76 -9.63
CA PRO A 24 6.31 -21.96 -10.33
C PRO A 24 5.93 -23.27 -9.63
N ASN A 25 5.64 -23.21 -8.33
CA ASN A 25 5.30 -24.37 -7.50
C ASN A 25 3.77 -24.55 -7.30
N ILE A 26 2.92 -23.81 -8.02
CA ILE A 26 1.46 -23.86 -7.82
C ILE A 26 0.86 -25.24 -8.16
N ASP A 27 1.55 -26.02 -9.00
CA ASP A 27 1.22 -27.41 -9.35
C ASP A 27 2.29 -28.42 -8.92
N ALA A 28 3.18 -28.02 -7.99
CA ALA A 28 4.25 -28.91 -7.53
C ALA A 28 3.68 -30.20 -6.94
N SER A 29 4.27 -31.37 -7.26
CA SER A 29 3.84 -32.65 -6.69
C SER A 29 4.07 -32.70 -5.18
N ASN A 30 5.12 -32.04 -4.68
CA ASN A 30 5.39 -31.87 -3.26
C ASN A 30 4.28 -31.01 -2.61
N SER A 31 3.52 -31.60 -1.69
CA SER A 31 2.39 -30.95 -1.03
C SER A 31 2.78 -29.67 -0.28
N ASN A 32 3.93 -29.66 0.40
CA ASN A 32 4.36 -28.49 1.17
C ASN A 32 4.69 -27.30 0.26
N GLN A 33 5.37 -27.54 -0.87
CA GLN A 33 5.69 -26.51 -1.85
C GLN A 33 4.41 -25.95 -2.50
N ARG A 34 3.49 -26.84 -2.88
CA ARG A 34 2.20 -26.48 -3.47
C ARG A 34 1.38 -25.64 -2.51
N SER A 35 1.19 -26.09 -1.27
CA SER A 35 0.44 -25.34 -0.27
C SER A 35 1.07 -23.99 0.07
N ALA A 36 2.41 -23.87 0.01
CA ALA A 36 3.06 -22.56 0.15
C ALA A 36 2.73 -21.64 -1.03
N ALA A 37 2.76 -22.13 -2.27
CA ALA A 37 2.38 -21.36 -3.44
C ALA A 37 0.91 -20.94 -3.41
N GLU A 38 0.01 -21.82 -2.96
CA GLU A 38 -1.43 -21.52 -2.80
C GLU A 38 -1.67 -20.41 -1.77
N ARG A 39 -0.96 -20.43 -0.63
CA ARG A 39 -1.02 -19.32 0.35
C ARG A 39 -0.57 -18.00 -0.26
N VAL A 40 0.49 -18.02 -1.07
CA VAL A 40 0.95 -16.82 -1.78
C VAL A 40 -0.07 -16.38 -2.83
N ALA A 41 -0.73 -17.29 -3.54
CA ALA A 41 -1.75 -16.97 -4.52
C ALA A 41 -2.94 -16.21 -3.90
N VAL A 42 -3.31 -16.56 -2.66
CA VAL A 42 -4.37 -15.86 -1.91
C VAL A 42 -3.88 -14.52 -1.36
N ASN A 43 -2.68 -14.47 -0.78
CA ASN A 43 -2.19 -13.27 -0.07
C ASN A 43 -1.69 -12.18 -1.02
N MET A 44 -1.07 -12.56 -2.14
CA MET A 44 -0.38 -11.61 -3.01
C MET A 44 -1.31 -10.57 -3.66
N PRO A 45 -2.52 -10.91 -4.14
CA PRO A 45 -3.46 -9.91 -4.64
C PRO A 45 -3.81 -8.86 -3.59
N ILE A 46 -3.93 -9.25 -2.32
CA ILE A 46 -4.32 -8.36 -1.21
C ILE A 46 -3.15 -7.47 -0.81
N GLN A 47 -2.05 -8.07 -0.31
CA GLN A 47 -0.88 -7.33 0.16
C GLN A 47 -0.21 -6.55 -0.97
N GLY A 48 -0.24 -7.12 -2.18
CA GLY A 48 0.28 -6.45 -3.35
C GLY A 48 -0.54 -5.21 -3.69
N THR A 49 -1.86 -5.29 -3.67
CA THR A 49 -2.70 -4.11 -3.95
C THR A 49 -2.51 -3.02 -2.88
N GLN A 50 -2.39 -3.38 -1.60
CA GLN A 50 -2.01 -2.43 -0.54
C GLN A 50 -0.67 -1.75 -0.85
N ALA A 51 0.34 -2.54 -1.24
CA ALA A 51 1.65 -2.01 -1.61
C ALA A 51 1.67 -1.22 -2.94
N ASP A 52 0.66 -1.36 -3.79
CA ASP A 52 0.46 -0.50 -4.96
C ASP A 52 -0.16 0.84 -4.53
N MET A 53 -1.23 0.79 -3.73
CA MET A 53 -1.94 1.95 -3.19
C MET A 53 -1.01 2.89 -2.44
N ILE A 54 -0.21 2.37 -1.49
CA ILE A 54 0.71 3.20 -0.70
C ILE A 54 1.76 3.89 -1.58
N LYS A 55 2.25 3.23 -2.64
CA LYS A 55 3.25 3.82 -3.55
C LYS A 55 2.66 4.93 -4.40
N ILE A 56 1.39 4.79 -4.80
CA ILE A 56 0.68 5.85 -5.51
C ILE A 56 0.52 7.06 -4.58
N ALA A 57 0.05 6.84 -3.34
CA ALA A 57 -0.06 7.88 -2.34
C ALA A 57 1.28 8.60 -2.14
N MET A 58 2.36 7.84 -1.94
CA MET A 58 3.70 8.40 -1.73
C MET A 58 4.15 9.30 -2.88
N ASN A 59 3.96 8.87 -4.13
CA ASN A 59 4.34 9.66 -5.29
C ASN A 59 3.52 10.96 -5.38
N ARG A 60 2.19 10.88 -5.19
CA ARG A 60 1.31 12.07 -5.26
C ARG A 60 1.64 13.07 -4.15
N ILE A 61 1.81 12.59 -2.92
CA ILE A 61 2.19 13.42 -1.78
C ILE A 61 3.52 14.10 -2.06
N ARG A 62 4.52 13.35 -2.55
CA ARG A 62 5.83 13.90 -2.88
C ARG A 62 5.75 14.98 -3.97
N GLU A 63 4.99 14.72 -5.04
CA GLU A 63 4.76 15.68 -6.12
C GLU A 63 4.11 16.97 -5.59
N ARG A 64 3.14 16.88 -4.66
CA ARG A 64 2.50 18.05 -4.05
C ARG A 64 3.41 18.82 -3.11
N LEU A 65 4.18 18.11 -2.27
CA LEU A 65 5.18 18.73 -1.40
C LEU A 65 6.16 19.59 -2.22
N ASP A 66 6.61 19.07 -3.36
CA ASP A 66 7.53 19.77 -4.26
C ASP A 66 6.86 20.91 -5.04
N ALA A 67 5.65 20.69 -5.57
CA ALA A 67 4.98 21.67 -6.43
C ALA A 67 4.45 22.89 -5.67
N GLU A 68 4.16 22.72 -4.38
CA GLU A 68 3.61 23.76 -3.50
C GLU A 68 4.67 24.34 -2.53
N ASP A 69 5.96 23.98 -2.72
CA ASP A 69 7.12 24.49 -1.97
C ASP A 69 7.01 24.30 -0.43
N TRP A 70 6.53 23.12 0.02
CA TRP A 70 6.41 22.81 1.44
C TRP A 70 7.77 22.59 2.11
N THR A 71 7.89 22.97 3.39
CA THR A 71 9.05 22.60 4.21
C THR A 71 8.93 21.16 4.72
N SER A 72 7.71 20.66 4.80
CA SER A 72 7.37 19.31 5.26
C SER A 72 8.03 18.20 4.45
N GLU A 73 8.50 17.16 5.13
CA GLU A 73 9.18 16.00 4.52
C GLU A 73 8.55 14.68 4.94
N MET A 74 8.41 13.76 3.98
CA MET A 74 8.10 12.36 4.25
C MET A 74 9.39 11.63 4.61
N LEU A 75 9.51 11.18 5.86
CA LEU A 75 10.72 10.57 6.40
C LEU A 75 10.77 9.06 6.20
N LEU A 76 9.68 8.37 6.54
CA LEU A 76 9.65 6.92 6.59
C LEU A 76 8.34 6.36 6.02
N GLN A 77 8.44 5.14 5.54
CA GLN A 77 7.31 4.29 5.22
C GLN A 77 7.49 2.96 5.98
N VAL A 78 6.49 2.57 6.75
CA VAL A 78 6.51 1.34 7.56
C VAL A 78 5.16 0.66 7.46
N HIS A 79 5.13 -0.54 6.86
CA HIS A 79 3.88 -1.27 6.59
C HIS A 79 2.89 -0.47 5.73
N ASP A 80 1.87 0.13 6.33
CA ASP A 80 0.85 1.00 5.74
C ASP A 80 0.89 2.43 6.29
N GLU A 81 1.89 2.74 7.12
CA GLU A 81 2.11 4.04 7.73
C GLU A 81 3.13 4.88 6.94
N LEU A 82 2.85 6.18 6.84
CA LEU A 82 3.78 7.20 6.34
C LEU A 82 4.08 8.18 7.48
N VAL A 83 5.36 8.38 7.77
CA VAL A 83 5.82 9.27 8.85
C VAL A 83 6.37 10.55 8.23
N PHE A 84 5.92 11.70 8.76
CA PHE A 84 6.29 13.02 8.28
C PHE A 84 6.94 13.84 9.39
N GLU A 85 7.85 14.72 8.99
CA GLU A 85 8.33 15.84 9.82
C GLU A 85 7.93 17.14 9.15
N LEU A 86 7.39 18.07 9.92
CA LEU A 86 6.84 19.31 9.40
C LEU A 86 6.87 20.45 10.42
N PRO A 87 6.95 21.71 9.97
CA PRO A 87 6.78 22.85 10.85
C PRO A 87 5.32 22.95 11.33
N PRO A 88 5.06 23.38 12.59
CA PRO A 88 3.71 23.45 13.15
C PRO A 88 2.72 24.31 12.34
N ALA A 89 3.22 25.28 11.59
CA ALA A 89 2.40 26.16 10.75
C ALA A 89 1.79 25.44 9.53
N GLU A 90 2.39 24.33 9.08
CA GLU A 90 1.96 23.56 7.91
C GLU A 90 1.01 22.41 8.29
N LEU A 91 0.78 22.16 9.59
CA LEU A 91 0.14 20.94 10.09
C LEU A 91 -1.24 20.65 9.49
N GLU A 92 -2.17 21.59 9.55
CA GLU A 92 -3.55 21.32 9.15
C GLU A 92 -3.67 21.05 7.64
N GLU A 93 -2.94 21.81 6.84
CA GLU A 93 -2.94 21.70 5.38
C GLU A 93 -2.25 20.41 4.92
N VAL A 94 -1.09 20.09 5.50
CA VAL A 94 -0.37 18.84 5.21
C VAL A 94 -1.17 17.63 5.65
N ARG A 95 -1.81 17.69 6.83
CA ARG A 95 -2.73 16.64 7.30
C ARG A 95 -3.84 16.40 6.29
N SER A 96 -4.53 17.46 5.86
CA SER A 96 -5.64 17.35 4.92
C SER A 96 -5.19 16.81 3.55
N MET A 97 -4.05 17.28 3.05
CA MET A 97 -3.44 16.81 1.81
C MET A 97 -3.07 15.33 1.90
N VAL A 98 -2.34 14.91 2.93
CA VAL A 98 -1.90 13.52 3.10
C VAL A 98 -3.10 12.58 3.22
N GLU A 99 -4.10 12.93 4.02
CA GLU A 99 -5.32 12.13 4.16
C GLU A 99 -6.04 11.95 2.82
N HIS A 100 -6.17 13.03 2.05
CA HIS A 100 -6.77 13.00 0.72
C HIS A 100 -5.98 12.11 -0.25
N GLU A 101 -4.67 12.33 -0.38
CA GLU A 101 -3.85 11.58 -1.33
C GLU A 101 -3.73 10.09 -0.97
N MET A 102 -3.71 9.75 0.33
CA MET A 102 -3.70 8.36 0.78
C MET A 102 -5.03 7.66 0.52
N ARG A 103 -6.16 8.30 0.88
CA ARG A 103 -7.50 7.73 0.69
C ARG A 103 -7.82 7.52 -0.79
N ASP A 104 -7.45 8.49 -1.63
CA ASP A 104 -7.84 8.51 -3.04
C ASP A 104 -6.75 7.89 -3.95
N ALA A 105 -5.70 7.31 -3.37
CA ALA A 105 -4.58 6.71 -4.09
C ALA A 105 -5.02 5.61 -5.07
N LEU A 106 -5.93 4.75 -4.63
CA LEU A 106 -6.53 3.69 -5.44
C LEU A 106 -8.00 3.51 -5.07
N PRO A 107 -8.93 4.14 -5.80
CA PRO A 107 -10.36 4.03 -5.53
C PRO A 107 -10.82 2.57 -5.61
N LEU A 108 -11.53 2.12 -4.57
CA LEU A 108 -12.18 0.81 -4.53
C LEU A 108 -13.70 1.03 -4.66
N GLU A 109 -14.37 0.21 -5.50
CA GLU A 109 -15.78 0.44 -5.86
C GLU A 109 -16.74 0.35 -4.65
N ASP A 110 -16.55 -0.65 -3.78
CA ASP A 110 -17.51 -0.99 -2.73
C ASP A 110 -16.98 -0.78 -1.30
N VAL A 111 -15.72 -0.36 -1.14
CA VAL A 111 -15.06 -0.31 0.17
C VAL A 111 -14.30 1.01 0.33
N PRO A 112 -14.70 1.88 1.28
CA PRO A 112 -13.96 3.12 1.52
C PRO A 112 -12.59 2.82 2.14
N VAL A 113 -11.56 3.50 1.64
CA VAL A 113 -10.24 3.55 2.31
C VAL A 113 -10.34 4.53 3.49
N VAL A 114 -9.84 4.12 4.65
CA VAL A 114 -9.78 4.96 5.85
C VAL A 114 -8.32 5.25 6.14
N VAL A 115 -8.04 6.50 6.52
CA VAL A 115 -6.71 6.97 6.90
C VAL A 115 -6.84 7.63 8.25
N ASP A 116 -6.12 7.11 9.24
CA ASP A 116 -6.00 7.72 10.56
C ASP A 116 -4.73 8.59 10.58
N VAL A 117 -4.85 9.78 11.16
CA VAL A 117 -3.73 10.73 11.25
C VAL A 117 -3.60 11.25 12.67
N ASP A 118 -2.47 10.90 13.29
CA ASP A 118 -2.07 11.33 14.62
C ASP A 118 -0.80 12.18 14.57
N THR A 119 -0.55 12.95 15.63
CA THR A 119 0.56 13.91 15.71
C THR A 119 1.19 13.88 17.09
N GLY A 120 2.51 14.05 17.14
CA GLY A 120 3.26 14.00 18.40
C GLY A 120 4.63 14.65 18.26
N LYS A 121 5.33 14.87 19.38
CA LYS A 121 6.69 15.45 19.35
C LYS A 121 7.77 14.43 19.00
N ASN A 122 7.40 13.16 19.00
CA ASN A 122 8.21 12.03 18.61
C ASN A 122 7.27 10.96 18.06
N TRP A 123 7.85 9.98 17.38
CA TRP A 123 7.06 8.94 16.72
C TRP A 123 6.20 8.13 17.69
N LEU A 124 6.65 7.88 18.91
CA LEU A 124 5.87 7.15 19.93
C LEU A 124 4.62 7.91 20.38
N GLU A 125 4.64 9.25 20.33
CA GLU A 125 3.46 10.07 20.63
C GLU A 125 2.50 10.20 19.44
N ALA A 126 2.99 9.97 18.22
CA ALA A 126 2.24 10.11 16.97
C ALA A 126 1.71 8.78 16.42
N HIS A 127 1.99 7.66 17.10
CA HIS A 127 1.57 6.29 16.77
C HIS A 127 0.66 5.74 17.87
#